data_AF-A0A1F7V6U7-F1
#
_entry.id   AF-A0A1F7V6U7-F1
#
_cell.length_a   1.000
_cell.length_b   1.000
_cell.length_c   1.000
_cell.angle_alpha   90.00
_cell.angle_beta   90.00
_cell.angle_gamma   90.00
#
_symmetry.space_group_name_H-M   'P 1'
#
loop_
_entity.id
_entity.type
_entity.pdbx_description
1 polymer ?
#
loop_
_entity_poly.entity_id
_entity_poly.type
_entity_poly.pdbx_seq_one_letter_code
_entity_poly.pdbx_strand_id
1 'polypeptide(L)'
;MWHTGSFHKQHETEFLDAALRRVTNTPAVFLSADALLAGASAAEPLIAELLQTPQDIRYHAEGPFVHAHVKAMLCTIYAMQKEELHLVDIEELRRLKGYEGEIEELELAFKENIGLFEVFALIHDIAKWTSIVFSAPKGSEGDRLGFNAPLTYEITTDAKRRVELRTAYTELFHEFAKEHPNESARALQKRFYETYEIDVHYPHHDTLIYTPVYQALLDRFVVTHRLTGRDRNLLEDLIAHHMQFGMDFAEVNPSHVKRYLYLADKRGYDAENYLRLSQACMFLDMVCGSVMTVNGESHHRVVQFANALKSEHDYAPERRIQKEMERKSQKTKERNRVFQQVGLDGMALLELFKMEPGPKFGKLLKQIQEAVIGEAEMPVLPSSLEAEVNRRVSAFYQNTFKHGI
;
A
#
# COMPACT_ATOMS: atom_id res chain seq x y z
N MET A 1 -16.10 -6.41 15.13
CA MET A 1 -15.72 -6.42 13.71
C MET A 1 -15.18 -7.79 13.41
N TRP A 2 -15.67 -8.43 12.34
CA TRP A 2 -15.12 -9.70 11.88
C TRP A 2 -13.80 -9.38 11.19
N HIS A 3 -12.67 -9.79 11.76
CA HIS A 3 -11.39 -9.72 11.07
C HIS A 3 -11.47 -10.69 9.88
N THR A 4 -11.47 -10.15 8.67
CA THR A 4 -11.12 -10.92 7.48
C THR A 4 -9.62 -11.16 7.56
N GLY A 5 -9.22 -12.30 8.13
CA GLY A 5 -7.82 -12.73 8.14
C GLY A 5 -7.29 -12.83 6.71
N SER A 6 -6.02 -12.45 6.50
CA SER A 6 -5.31 -12.73 5.26
C SER A 6 -5.05 -14.23 5.18
N PHE A 7 -5.59 -14.89 4.15
CA PHE A 7 -5.59 -16.35 4.02
C PHE A 7 -4.52 -16.80 3.04
N HIS A 8 -3.26 -16.63 3.42
CA HIS A 8 -2.14 -16.88 2.52
C HIS A 8 -1.34 -18.14 2.86
N LYS A 9 -1.24 -19.07 1.90
CA LYS A 9 -0.37 -20.24 1.99
C LYS A 9 0.96 -19.86 1.33
N GLN A 10 2.06 -19.73 2.08
CA GLN A 10 3.35 -19.23 1.56
C GLN A 10 3.68 -19.76 0.15
N HIS A 11 3.66 -18.87 -0.84
CA HIS A 11 3.98 -19.16 -2.24
C HIS A 11 5.48 -18.94 -2.52
N GLU A 12 5.93 -19.31 -3.73
CA GLU A 12 7.22 -18.85 -4.26
C GLU A 12 7.22 -17.32 -4.34
N THR A 13 8.35 -16.68 -4.05
CA THR A 13 8.43 -15.22 -4.11
C THR A 13 8.49 -14.70 -5.54
N GLU A 14 7.97 -13.50 -5.72
CA GLU A 14 8.02 -12.75 -6.98
C GLU A 14 8.75 -11.42 -6.74
N PHE A 15 9.62 -10.99 -7.66
CA PHE A 15 10.24 -9.66 -7.56
C PHE A 15 9.19 -8.56 -7.72
N LEU A 16 9.35 -7.45 -6.99
CA LEU A 16 8.43 -6.32 -6.92
C LEU A 16 7.96 -5.83 -8.29
N ASP A 17 8.91 -5.61 -9.21
CA ASP A 17 8.59 -5.17 -10.58
C ASP A 17 7.70 -6.17 -11.33
N ALA A 18 7.92 -7.47 -11.15
CA ALA A 18 7.12 -8.52 -11.77
C ALA A 18 5.72 -8.59 -11.14
N ALA A 19 5.64 -8.56 -9.80
CA ALA A 19 4.40 -8.59 -9.05
C ALA A 19 3.48 -7.41 -9.41
N LEU A 20 4.02 -6.18 -9.42
CA LEU A 20 3.24 -4.99 -9.77
C LEU A 20 2.84 -4.98 -11.24
N ARG A 21 3.72 -5.42 -12.16
CA ARG A 21 3.34 -5.58 -13.58
C ARG A 21 2.22 -6.60 -13.74
N ARG A 22 2.29 -7.75 -13.08
CA ARG A 22 1.24 -8.78 -13.09
C ARG A 22 -0.09 -8.20 -12.62
N VAL A 23 -0.08 -7.54 -11.45
CA VAL A 23 -1.26 -6.89 -10.86
C VAL A 23 -1.90 -5.86 -11.79
N THR A 24 -1.09 -5.00 -12.42
CA THR A 24 -1.61 -4.02 -13.40
C THR A 24 -2.16 -4.64 -14.67
N ASN A 25 -1.81 -5.89 -14.98
CA ASN A 25 -2.32 -6.63 -16.13
C ASN A 25 -3.47 -7.60 -15.78
N THR A 26 -3.80 -7.79 -14.50
CA THR A 26 -4.93 -8.61 -14.07
C THR A 26 -6.25 -7.92 -14.44
N PRO A 27 -7.08 -8.48 -15.35
CA PRO A 27 -8.22 -7.76 -15.91
C PRO A 27 -9.22 -7.29 -14.86
N ALA A 28 -9.53 -8.12 -13.86
CA ALA A 28 -10.50 -7.77 -12.83
C ALA A 28 -10.02 -6.62 -11.92
N VAL A 29 -8.71 -6.52 -11.66
CA VAL A 29 -8.11 -5.46 -10.86
C VAL A 29 -8.06 -4.16 -11.66
N PHE A 30 -7.56 -4.27 -12.90
CA PHE A 30 -7.46 -3.17 -13.84
C PHE A 30 -8.82 -2.49 -14.10
N LEU A 31 -9.87 -3.29 -14.36
CA LEU A 31 -11.21 -2.76 -14.61
C LEU A 31 -11.81 -2.08 -13.38
N SER A 32 -11.52 -2.56 -12.16
CA SER A 32 -11.93 -1.88 -10.93
C SER A 32 -11.26 -0.52 -10.77
N ALA A 33 -9.95 -0.44 -11.01
CA ALA A 33 -9.19 0.82 -10.98
C ALA A 33 -9.69 1.82 -12.03
N ASP A 34 -9.90 1.38 -13.27
CA ASP A 34 -10.39 2.24 -14.35
C ASP A 34 -11.82 2.74 -14.10
N ALA A 35 -12.69 1.89 -13.55
CA ALA A 35 -14.05 2.30 -13.23
C ALA A 35 -14.07 3.40 -12.16
N LEU A 36 -13.24 3.29 -11.11
CA LEU A 36 -13.12 4.32 -10.08
C LEU A 36 -12.55 5.63 -10.66
N LEU A 37 -11.46 5.55 -11.44
CA LEU A 37 -10.84 6.72 -12.08
C LEU A 37 -11.79 7.43 -13.05
N ALA A 38 -12.46 6.68 -13.92
CA ALA A 38 -13.43 7.24 -14.86
C ALA A 38 -14.61 7.88 -14.13
N GLY A 39 -15.14 7.24 -13.09
CA GLY A 39 -16.21 7.79 -12.25
C GLY A 39 -15.79 9.08 -11.55
N ALA A 40 -14.61 9.09 -10.93
CA ALA A 40 -14.06 10.25 -10.23
C ALA A 40 -13.79 11.42 -11.18
N SER A 41 -13.17 11.16 -12.34
CA SER A 41 -12.88 12.16 -13.37
C SER A 41 -14.14 12.73 -14.01
N ALA A 42 -15.20 11.94 -14.17
CA ALA A 42 -16.47 12.40 -14.72
C ALA A 42 -17.26 13.26 -13.71
N ALA A 43 -17.13 12.95 -12.41
CA ALA A 43 -17.82 13.69 -11.35
C ALA A 43 -17.10 14.98 -10.94
N GLU A 44 -15.77 15.00 -10.98
CA GLU A 44 -14.97 16.08 -10.39
C GLU A 44 -13.92 16.61 -11.40
N PRO A 45 -14.10 17.84 -11.93
CA PRO A 45 -13.19 18.42 -12.90
C PRO A 45 -11.74 18.52 -12.43
N LEU A 46 -11.51 18.74 -11.12
CA LEU A 46 -10.17 18.80 -10.54
C LEU A 46 -9.42 17.47 -10.67
N ILE A 47 -10.13 16.34 -10.61
CA ILE A 47 -9.56 15.02 -10.83
C ILE A 47 -9.22 14.83 -12.31
N ALA A 48 -10.10 15.28 -13.22
CA ALA A 48 -9.81 15.23 -14.66
C ALA A 48 -8.52 15.99 -15.02
N GLU A 49 -8.34 17.19 -14.45
CA GLU A 49 -7.13 18.00 -14.60
C GLU A 49 -5.88 17.31 -14.02
N LEU A 50 -6.01 16.71 -12.83
CA LEU A 50 -4.92 15.95 -12.20
C LEU A 50 -4.46 14.82 -13.11
N LEU A 51 -5.37 13.99 -13.60
CA LEU A 51 -5.04 12.77 -14.34
C LEU A 51 -4.31 13.07 -15.67
N GLN A 52 -4.52 14.25 -16.25
CA GLN A 52 -3.84 14.72 -17.46
C GLN A 52 -2.55 15.51 -17.17
N THR A 53 -2.13 15.62 -15.91
CA THR A 53 -0.94 16.39 -15.55
C THR A 53 0.32 15.63 -15.93
N PRO A 54 1.26 16.25 -16.67
CA PRO A 54 2.53 15.61 -17.07
C PRO A 54 3.34 15.08 -15.88
N GLN A 55 4.13 14.04 -16.11
CA GLN A 55 5.03 13.39 -15.14
C GLN A 55 6.49 13.33 -15.62
N ASP A 56 7.43 13.57 -14.70
CA ASP A 56 8.88 13.49 -14.97
C ASP A 56 9.37 12.04 -14.93
N ILE A 57 9.92 11.54 -16.03
CA ILE A 57 10.34 10.13 -16.17
C ILE A 57 11.39 9.68 -15.15
N ARG A 58 12.18 10.60 -14.59
CA ARG A 58 13.24 10.22 -13.63
C ARG A 58 12.63 9.68 -12.35
N TYR A 59 11.44 10.17 -12.00
CA TYR A 59 10.72 9.79 -10.78
C TYR A 59 9.44 8.98 -11.07
N HIS A 60 8.87 9.13 -12.27
CA HIS A 60 7.57 8.61 -12.68
C HIS A 60 7.61 8.00 -14.09
N ALA A 61 8.29 6.86 -14.25
CA ALA A 61 8.41 6.12 -15.51
C ALA A 61 7.27 5.12 -15.76
N GLU A 62 6.24 5.12 -14.91
CA GLU A 62 5.04 4.29 -15.07
C GLU A 62 4.19 4.74 -16.27
N GLY A 63 4.24 6.03 -16.60
CA GLY A 63 3.58 6.64 -17.75
C GLY A 63 3.69 8.17 -17.76
N PRO A 64 3.33 8.83 -18.88
CA PRO A 64 3.59 10.25 -19.11
C PRO A 64 2.73 11.22 -18.27
N PHE A 65 1.66 10.73 -17.64
CA PHE A 65 0.71 11.55 -16.88
C PHE A 65 0.36 10.89 -15.55
N VAL A 66 -0.10 11.69 -14.57
CA VAL A 66 -0.49 11.24 -13.22
C VAL A 66 -1.50 10.09 -13.24
N HIS A 67 -2.32 9.98 -14.29
CA HIS A 67 -3.21 8.84 -14.47
C HIS A 67 -2.53 7.47 -14.28
N ALA A 68 -1.33 7.27 -14.83
CA ALA A 68 -0.62 6.00 -14.71
C ALA A 68 -0.22 5.69 -13.26
N HIS A 69 0.24 6.72 -12.54
CA HIS A 69 0.61 6.67 -11.12
C HIS A 69 -0.57 6.26 -10.23
N VAL A 70 -1.67 7.02 -10.30
CA VAL A 70 -2.87 6.76 -9.47
C VAL A 70 -3.49 5.40 -9.82
N LYS A 71 -3.49 5.03 -11.10
CA LYS A 71 -3.98 3.70 -11.52
C LYS A 71 -3.14 2.56 -10.93
N ALA A 72 -1.81 2.69 -10.90
CA ALA A 72 -0.95 1.68 -10.31
C ALA A 72 -1.21 1.51 -8.80
N MET A 73 -1.41 2.62 -8.07
CA MET A 73 -1.83 2.61 -6.66
C MET A 73 -3.16 1.86 -6.48
N LEU A 74 -4.20 2.24 -7.23
CA LEU A 74 -5.53 1.62 -7.14
C LEU A 74 -5.52 0.14 -7.50
N CYS A 75 -4.79 -0.25 -8.55
CA CYS A 75 -4.60 -1.65 -8.91
C CYS A 75 -3.97 -2.43 -7.75
N THR A 76 -2.98 -1.85 -7.05
CA THR A 76 -2.33 -2.50 -5.91
C THR A 76 -3.33 -2.70 -4.75
N ILE A 77 -4.11 -1.67 -4.40
CA ILE A 77 -5.15 -1.77 -3.35
C ILE A 77 -6.14 -2.90 -3.67
N TYR A 78 -6.66 -2.92 -4.90
CA TYR A 78 -7.65 -3.93 -5.31
C TYR A 78 -7.07 -5.33 -5.44
N ALA A 79 -5.80 -5.47 -5.81
CA ALA A 79 -5.14 -6.77 -5.81
C ALA A 79 -4.97 -7.33 -4.40
N MET A 80 -4.58 -6.49 -3.43
CA MET A 80 -4.55 -6.90 -2.02
C MET A 80 -5.94 -7.26 -1.51
N GLN A 81 -6.96 -6.46 -1.82
CA GLN A 81 -8.35 -6.76 -1.43
C GLN A 81 -8.85 -8.09 -1.99
N LYS A 82 -8.47 -8.42 -3.22
CA LYS A 82 -8.90 -9.65 -3.92
C LYS A 82 -7.99 -10.86 -3.63
N GLU A 83 -7.01 -10.73 -2.73
CA GLU A 83 -6.03 -11.77 -2.42
C GLU A 83 -5.20 -12.22 -3.65
N GLU A 84 -5.01 -11.30 -4.62
CA GLU A 84 -4.20 -11.51 -5.83
C GLU A 84 -2.75 -11.02 -5.65
N LEU A 85 -2.51 -10.27 -4.58
CA LEU A 85 -1.20 -9.76 -4.16
C LEU A 85 -1.09 -9.88 -2.65
N HIS A 86 -0.06 -10.58 -2.19
CA HIS A 86 0.36 -10.61 -0.80
C HIS A 86 1.72 -9.95 -0.66
N LEU A 87 1.84 -9.00 0.27
CA LEU A 87 3.08 -8.23 0.41
C LEU A 87 4.25 -9.10 0.87
N VAL A 88 3.97 -10.13 1.66
CA VAL A 88 4.98 -11.10 2.14
C VAL A 88 5.59 -11.98 1.04
N ASP A 89 4.95 -12.06 -0.13
CA ASP A 89 5.47 -12.80 -1.30
C ASP A 89 6.39 -11.98 -2.18
N ILE A 90 6.45 -10.67 -1.97
CA ILE A 90 7.36 -9.80 -2.70
C ILE A 90 8.78 -10.08 -2.21
N GLU A 91 9.67 -10.49 -3.12
CA GLU A 91 11.04 -10.92 -2.80
C GLU A 91 11.82 -9.86 -2.02
N GLU A 92 11.73 -8.59 -2.43
CA GLU A 92 12.38 -7.46 -1.78
C GLU A 92 11.88 -7.23 -0.35
N LEU A 93 10.58 -7.45 -0.10
CA LEU A 93 9.99 -7.36 1.24
C LEU A 93 10.36 -8.58 2.09
N ARG A 94 10.34 -9.79 1.51
CA ARG A 94 10.73 -11.03 2.22
C ARG A 94 12.20 -11.08 2.61
N ARG A 95 13.06 -10.29 1.95
CA ARG A 95 14.46 -10.08 2.32
C ARG A 95 14.62 -9.24 3.58
N LEU A 96 13.59 -8.49 4.00
CA LEU A 96 13.55 -7.78 5.28
C LEU A 96 13.27 -8.77 6.41
N LYS A 97 14.23 -9.67 6.68
CA LYS A 97 14.09 -10.72 7.70
C LYS A 97 13.73 -10.13 9.06
N GLY A 98 12.66 -10.64 9.64
CA GLY A 98 12.12 -10.18 10.91
C GLY A 98 11.02 -9.12 10.79
N TYR A 99 10.77 -8.55 9.61
CA TYR A 99 9.71 -7.56 9.42
C TYR A 99 8.42 -8.17 8.86
N GLU A 100 8.30 -9.50 8.85
CA GLU A 100 7.16 -10.19 8.23
C GLU A 100 5.83 -9.76 8.86
N GLY A 101 5.79 -9.59 10.19
CA GLY A 101 4.57 -9.18 10.88
C GLY A 101 4.18 -7.73 10.60
N GLU A 102 5.15 -6.82 10.47
CA GLU A 102 4.93 -5.43 10.07
C GLU A 102 4.42 -5.33 8.62
N ILE A 103 4.91 -6.20 7.74
CA ILE A 103 4.44 -6.31 6.35
C ILE A 103 3.00 -6.85 6.31
N GLU A 104 2.68 -7.89 7.10
CA GLU A 104 1.31 -8.41 7.24
C GLU A 104 0.35 -7.34 7.81
N GLU A 105 0.80 -6.57 8.80
CA GLU A 105 0.03 -5.46 9.37
C GLU A 105 -0.23 -4.34 8.36
N LEU A 106 0.73 -4.07 7.46
CA LEU A 106 0.55 -3.10 6.39
C LEU A 106 -0.52 -3.55 5.39
N GLU A 107 -0.47 -4.82 4.95
CA GLU A 107 -1.47 -5.41 4.07
C GLU A 107 -2.86 -5.39 4.72
N LEU A 108 -2.94 -5.72 6.01
CA LEU A 108 -4.18 -5.66 6.76
C LEU A 108 -4.70 -4.22 6.86
N ALA A 109 -3.83 -3.24 7.08
CA ALA A 109 -4.22 -1.83 7.10
C ALA A 109 -4.87 -1.42 5.77
N PHE A 110 -4.33 -1.84 4.63
CA PHE A 110 -4.96 -1.62 3.32
C PHE A 110 -6.35 -2.25 3.24
N LYS A 111 -6.49 -3.52 3.64
CA LYS A 111 -7.77 -4.26 3.60
C LYS A 111 -8.84 -3.66 4.52
N GLU A 112 -8.45 -3.18 5.69
CA GLU A 112 -9.37 -2.58 6.67
C GLU A 112 -9.76 -1.13 6.32
N ASN A 113 -8.93 -0.42 5.55
CA ASN A 113 -9.09 1.01 5.27
C ASN A 113 -9.17 1.34 3.77
N ILE A 114 -9.76 0.45 2.96
CA ILE A 114 -9.81 0.59 1.49
C ILE A 114 -10.31 1.96 1.04
N GLY A 115 -11.44 2.42 1.56
CA GLY A 115 -12.01 3.72 1.19
C GLY A 115 -11.09 4.89 1.52
N LEU A 116 -10.30 4.80 2.60
CA LEU A 116 -9.30 5.82 2.95
C LEU A 116 -8.19 5.84 1.90
N PHE A 117 -7.67 4.68 1.51
CA PHE A 117 -6.60 4.59 0.52
C PHE A 117 -7.04 4.92 -0.90
N GLU A 118 -8.30 4.64 -1.27
CA GLU A 118 -8.90 5.12 -2.52
C GLU A 118 -8.93 6.65 -2.56
N VAL A 119 -9.39 7.29 -1.48
CA VAL A 119 -9.41 8.77 -1.40
C VAL A 119 -7.99 9.35 -1.39
N PHE A 120 -7.06 8.73 -0.66
CA PHE A 120 -5.65 9.13 -0.70
C PHE A 120 -5.08 9.04 -2.12
N ALA A 121 -5.24 7.91 -2.81
CA ALA A 121 -4.75 7.74 -4.18
C ALA A 121 -5.31 8.82 -5.13
N LEU A 122 -6.60 9.13 -5.03
CA LEU A 122 -7.26 10.11 -5.89
C LEU A 122 -6.88 11.57 -5.60
N ILE A 123 -6.49 11.91 -4.37
CA ILE A 123 -6.38 13.31 -3.92
C ILE A 123 -4.96 13.71 -3.49
N HIS A 124 -4.07 12.78 -3.11
CA HIS A 124 -2.78 13.14 -2.50
C HIS A 124 -1.94 14.10 -3.36
N ASP A 125 -2.06 13.96 -4.67
CA ASP A 125 -1.37 14.75 -5.68
C ASP A 125 -2.23 15.86 -6.32
N ILE A 126 -3.44 16.13 -5.80
CA ILE A 126 -4.45 16.95 -6.48
C ILE A 126 -3.97 18.33 -6.93
N ALA A 127 -2.96 18.88 -6.26
CA ALA A 127 -2.43 20.19 -6.58
C ALA A 127 -1.21 20.18 -7.52
N LYS A 128 -0.76 19.01 -8.02
CA LYS A 128 0.33 18.92 -9.00
C LYS A 128 0.02 19.79 -10.24
N TRP A 129 -1.22 19.77 -10.70
CA TRP A 129 -1.62 20.51 -11.91
C TRP A 129 -1.57 22.04 -11.76
N THR A 130 -1.80 22.58 -10.56
CA THR A 130 -1.76 24.04 -10.30
C THR A 130 -0.37 24.54 -9.94
N SER A 131 0.47 23.65 -9.39
CA SER A 131 1.85 23.94 -8.97
C SER A 131 2.90 23.60 -10.03
N ILE A 132 2.52 22.96 -11.14
CA ILE A 132 3.45 22.47 -12.16
C ILE A 132 4.40 23.55 -12.70
N VAL A 133 5.69 23.21 -12.76
CA VAL A 133 6.76 24.03 -13.35
C VAL A 133 7.61 23.14 -14.26
N PHE A 134 8.14 23.73 -15.33
CA PHE A 134 9.00 23.05 -16.30
C PHE A 134 10.38 23.69 -16.36
N SER A 135 11.42 22.87 -16.44
CA SER A 135 12.79 23.33 -16.66
C SER A 135 13.49 22.46 -17.70
N ALA A 136 14.40 23.02 -18.47
CA ALA A 136 15.17 22.31 -19.48
C ALA A 136 16.63 22.78 -19.49
N PRO A 137 17.61 21.91 -19.76
CA PRO A 137 19.01 22.29 -19.88
C PRO A 137 19.23 23.33 -20.98
N LYS A 138 20.08 24.32 -20.73
CA LYS A 138 20.39 25.37 -21.71
C LYS A 138 20.88 24.76 -23.04
N GLY A 139 20.22 25.12 -24.13
CA GLY A 139 20.55 24.64 -25.48
C GLY A 139 19.88 23.33 -25.89
N SER A 140 19.15 22.66 -24.98
CA SER A 140 18.30 21.52 -25.32
C SER A 140 17.11 21.95 -26.18
N GLU A 141 16.39 20.98 -26.76
CA GLU A 141 15.21 21.29 -27.54
C GLU A 141 14.08 21.87 -26.66
N GLY A 142 13.91 21.38 -25.43
CA GLY A 142 12.99 21.95 -24.45
C GLY A 142 13.29 23.41 -24.09
N ASP A 143 14.57 23.78 -23.95
CA ASP A 143 14.96 25.18 -23.72
C ASP A 143 14.62 26.06 -24.93
N ARG A 144 14.84 25.59 -26.15
CA ARG A 144 14.46 26.30 -27.39
C ARG A 144 12.96 26.51 -27.52
N LEU A 145 12.17 25.55 -27.03
CA LEU A 145 10.71 25.62 -26.99
C LEU A 145 10.18 26.45 -25.80
N GLY A 146 11.07 26.96 -24.94
CA GLY A 146 10.72 27.88 -23.85
C GLY A 146 10.31 27.21 -22.53
N PHE A 147 10.66 25.93 -22.32
CA PHE A 147 10.47 25.21 -21.06
C PHE A 147 11.62 25.49 -20.08
N ASN A 148 11.97 26.75 -19.88
CA ASN A 148 13.10 27.18 -19.05
C ASN A 148 12.67 28.07 -17.87
N ALA A 149 11.52 27.75 -17.27
CA ALA A 149 11.07 28.46 -16.08
C ALA A 149 12.04 28.13 -14.93
N PRO A 150 12.58 29.15 -14.22
CA PRO A 150 13.49 28.91 -13.12
C PRO A 150 12.77 28.18 -11.99
N LEU A 151 13.42 27.22 -11.33
CA LEU A 151 12.83 26.48 -10.20
C LEU A 151 12.45 27.37 -9.01
N THR A 152 13.08 28.55 -8.90
CA THR A 152 12.74 29.59 -7.92
C THR A 152 11.49 30.40 -8.31
N TYR A 153 10.76 30.03 -9.36
CA TYR A 153 9.45 30.59 -9.65
C TYR A 153 8.50 30.13 -8.54
N GLU A 154 8.47 30.91 -7.46
CA GLU A 154 7.48 30.78 -6.41
C GLU A 154 6.10 30.67 -7.06
N ILE A 155 5.25 29.81 -6.51
CA ILE A 155 3.87 29.48 -6.91
C ILE A 155 3.00 30.73 -7.21
N THR A 156 3.46 31.93 -6.85
CA THR A 156 2.77 33.19 -6.74
C THR A 156 2.76 34.11 -7.97
N THR A 157 3.68 34.01 -8.95
CA THR A 157 3.85 35.14 -9.90
C THR A 157 3.23 35.01 -11.30
N ASP A 158 2.96 33.82 -11.84
CA ASP A 158 2.30 33.71 -13.16
C ASP A 158 1.51 32.40 -13.38
N ALA A 159 0.31 32.31 -12.79
CA ALA A 159 -0.59 31.18 -13.02
C ALA A 159 -0.98 31.01 -14.49
N LYS A 160 -1.04 32.11 -15.25
CA LYS A 160 -1.38 32.08 -16.68
C LYS A 160 -0.25 31.38 -17.47
N ARG A 161 1.01 31.74 -17.21
CA ARG A 161 2.16 31.09 -17.85
C ARG A 161 2.26 29.61 -17.53
N ARG A 162 1.92 29.17 -16.31
CA ARG A 162 1.88 27.74 -15.97
C ARG A 162 0.85 26.99 -16.81
N VAL A 163 -0.35 27.54 -16.94
CA VAL A 163 -1.40 26.96 -17.80
C VAL A 163 -0.95 26.91 -19.25
N GLU A 164 -0.36 27.99 -19.78
CA GLU A 164 0.17 28.03 -21.15
C GLU A 164 1.25 26.96 -21.39
N LEU A 165 2.23 26.85 -20.48
CA LEU A 165 3.30 25.85 -20.59
C LEU A 165 2.78 24.42 -20.46
N ARG A 166 1.84 24.18 -19.55
CA ARG A 166 1.20 22.86 -19.40
C ARG A 166 0.47 22.47 -20.67
N THR A 167 -0.32 23.39 -21.25
CA THR A 167 -1.00 23.16 -22.53
C THR A 167 0.01 22.88 -23.64
N ALA A 168 1.06 23.70 -23.75
CA ALA A 168 2.11 23.51 -24.76
C ALA A 168 2.84 22.17 -24.60
N TYR A 169 3.13 21.73 -23.37
CA TYR A 169 3.72 20.41 -23.11
C TYR A 169 2.78 19.30 -23.57
N THR A 170 1.51 19.35 -23.18
CA THR A 170 0.53 18.31 -23.51
C THR A 170 0.29 18.21 -25.01
N GLU A 171 0.19 19.35 -25.71
CA GLU A 171 0.10 19.40 -27.17
C GLU A 171 1.35 18.80 -27.83
N LEU A 172 2.54 19.21 -27.38
CA LEU A 172 3.82 18.69 -27.88
C LEU A 172 3.93 17.18 -27.69
N PHE A 173 3.55 16.67 -26.51
CA PHE A 173 3.55 15.23 -26.22
C PHE A 173 2.57 14.48 -27.12
N HIS A 174 1.36 15.01 -27.33
CA HIS A 174 0.37 14.35 -28.19
C HIS A 174 0.77 14.33 -29.67
N GLU A 175 1.40 15.38 -30.17
CA GLU A 175 1.94 15.36 -31.54
C GLU A 175 3.09 14.36 -31.66
N PHE A 176 4.03 14.36 -30.69
CA PHE A 176 5.09 13.36 -30.63
C PHE A 176 4.55 11.92 -30.57
N ALA A 177 3.47 11.69 -29.80
CA ALA A 177 2.79 10.40 -29.69
C ALA A 177 2.19 9.91 -31.02
N LYS A 178 1.61 10.82 -31.81
CA LYS A 178 1.02 10.48 -33.12
C LYS A 178 2.06 10.02 -34.12
N GLU A 179 3.28 10.54 -34.03
CA GLU A 179 4.43 10.11 -34.86
C GLU A 179 4.98 8.72 -34.44
N HIS A 180 4.60 8.24 -33.25
CA HIS A 180 5.11 7.03 -32.62
C HIS A 180 3.99 6.05 -32.19
N PRO A 181 3.05 5.68 -33.08
CA PRO A 181 1.80 5.00 -32.70
C PRO A 181 1.97 3.57 -32.19
N ASN A 182 3.12 2.94 -32.45
CA ASN A 182 3.40 1.54 -32.07
C ASN A 182 4.15 1.41 -30.75
N GLU A 183 4.48 2.52 -30.09
CA GLU A 183 5.23 2.51 -28.83
C GLU A 183 4.32 2.37 -27.62
N SER A 184 4.81 1.70 -26.59
CA SER A 184 4.14 1.71 -25.29
C SER A 184 4.23 3.10 -24.65
N ALA A 185 3.30 3.44 -23.75
CA ALA A 185 3.31 4.74 -23.06
C ALA A 185 4.65 5.04 -22.36
N ARG A 186 5.29 4.01 -21.77
CA ARG A 186 6.60 4.14 -21.12
C ARG A 186 7.73 4.40 -22.11
N ALA A 187 7.75 3.67 -23.23
CA ALA A 187 8.73 3.89 -24.28
C ALA A 187 8.60 5.30 -24.86
N LEU A 188 7.35 5.72 -25.12
CA LEU A 188 7.04 7.04 -25.64
C LEU A 188 7.49 8.16 -24.69
N GLN A 189 7.19 8.05 -23.40
CA GLN A 189 7.65 9.00 -22.38
C GLN A 189 9.19 9.10 -22.35
N LYS A 190 9.88 7.96 -22.45
CA LYS A 190 11.34 7.92 -22.49
C LYS A 190 11.91 8.63 -23.71
N ARG A 191 11.43 8.30 -24.89
CA ARG A 191 11.89 8.93 -26.14
C ARG A 191 11.55 10.42 -26.18
N PHE A 192 10.39 10.80 -25.64
CA PHE A 192 10.02 12.21 -25.49
C PHE A 192 11.03 12.96 -24.62
N TYR A 193 11.38 12.41 -23.45
CA TYR A 193 12.38 13.01 -22.57
C TYR A 193 13.76 13.08 -23.24
N GLU A 194 14.21 12.00 -23.90
CA GLU A 194 15.49 11.98 -24.62
C GLU A 194 15.54 12.98 -25.79
N THR A 195 14.39 13.36 -26.34
CA THR A 195 14.29 14.31 -27.45
C THR A 195 14.26 15.76 -26.95
N TYR A 196 13.46 16.04 -25.92
CA TYR A 196 13.18 17.41 -25.49
C TYR A 196 13.91 17.83 -24.20
N GLU A 197 14.33 16.88 -23.36
CA GLU A 197 14.98 17.12 -22.06
C GLU A 197 14.20 18.12 -21.19
N ILE A 198 12.86 17.96 -21.15
CA ILE A 198 11.98 18.78 -20.31
C ILE A 198 11.76 18.05 -18.99
N ASP A 199 12.24 18.67 -17.91
CA ASP A 199 11.99 18.25 -16.55
C ASP A 199 10.68 18.86 -16.03
N VAL A 200 9.94 18.09 -15.22
CA VAL A 200 8.64 18.49 -14.65
C VAL A 200 8.72 18.51 -13.13
N HIS A 201 8.21 19.57 -12.50
CA HIS A 201 8.31 19.80 -11.05
C HIS A 201 6.97 20.23 -10.45
N TYR A 202 6.73 19.89 -9.18
CA TYR A 202 5.50 20.22 -8.43
C TYR A 202 5.84 20.80 -7.05
N PRO A 203 6.43 22.01 -6.98
CA PRO A 203 6.81 22.63 -5.72
C PRO A 203 5.60 22.72 -4.75
N HIS A 204 5.79 22.18 -3.54
CA HIS A 204 4.85 22.27 -2.41
C HIS A 204 3.41 21.81 -2.69
N HIS A 205 3.18 20.98 -3.70
CA HIS A 205 1.85 20.51 -4.08
C HIS A 205 1.11 19.80 -2.94
N ASP A 206 1.84 19.05 -2.13
CA ASP A 206 1.38 18.36 -0.93
C ASP A 206 0.70 19.33 0.06
N THR A 207 1.33 20.47 0.34
CA THR A 207 0.81 21.46 1.29
C THR A 207 -0.39 22.25 0.78
N LEU A 208 -0.63 22.25 -0.53
CA LEU A 208 -1.77 22.97 -1.11
C LEU A 208 -3.10 22.32 -0.74
N ILE A 209 -3.13 21.10 -0.21
CA ILE A 209 -4.35 20.44 0.29
C ILE A 209 -5.14 21.30 1.30
N TYR A 210 -4.45 22.18 2.03
CA TYR A 210 -5.07 23.12 2.98
C TYR A 210 -5.84 24.27 2.32
N THR A 211 -5.77 24.43 1.00
CA THR A 211 -6.55 25.46 0.30
C THR A 211 -8.04 25.07 0.27
N PRO A 212 -8.97 26.05 0.37
CA PRO A 212 -10.40 25.75 0.50
C PRO A 212 -10.97 24.89 -0.64
N VAL A 213 -10.44 25.03 -1.86
CA VAL A 213 -10.90 24.26 -3.02
C VAL A 213 -10.59 22.77 -2.89
N TYR A 214 -9.40 22.40 -2.40
CA TYR A 214 -9.00 21.02 -2.23
C TYR A 214 -9.54 20.42 -0.93
N GLN A 215 -9.69 21.22 0.13
CA GLN A 215 -10.43 20.80 1.34
C GLN A 215 -11.87 20.44 1.02
N ALA A 216 -12.56 21.27 0.23
CA ALA A 216 -13.93 20.99 -0.20
C ALA A 216 -14.01 19.74 -1.09
N LEU A 217 -12.99 19.48 -1.93
CA LEU A 217 -12.91 18.25 -2.71
C LEU A 217 -12.75 17.03 -1.79
N LEU A 218 -11.83 17.09 -0.82
CA LEU A 218 -11.61 16.05 0.17
C LEU A 218 -12.91 15.73 0.94
N ASP A 219 -13.65 16.75 1.38
CA ASP A 219 -14.94 16.56 2.05
C ASP A 219 -15.95 15.78 1.18
N ARG A 220 -16.05 16.09 -0.12
CA ARG A 220 -16.93 15.36 -1.05
C ARG A 220 -16.52 13.91 -1.23
N PHE A 221 -15.22 13.64 -1.32
CA PHE A 221 -14.71 12.27 -1.46
C PHE A 221 -14.85 11.45 -0.18
N VAL A 222 -14.64 12.05 0.99
CA VAL A 222 -14.92 11.45 2.30
C VAL A 222 -16.37 11.01 2.39
N VAL A 223 -17.31 11.87 2.00
CA VAL A 223 -18.75 11.53 1.99
C VAL A 223 -19.05 10.40 1.00
N THR A 224 -18.53 10.49 -0.22
CA THR A 224 -18.74 9.48 -1.27
C THR A 224 -18.21 8.09 -0.86
N HIS A 225 -17.09 8.04 -0.14
CA HIS A 225 -16.48 6.80 0.36
C HIS A 225 -16.97 6.41 1.76
N ARG A 226 -18.00 7.11 2.29
CA ARG A 226 -18.60 6.86 3.61
C ARG A 226 -17.59 6.87 4.77
N LEU A 227 -16.57 7.72 4.65
CA LEU A 227 -15.56 7.92 5.66
C LEU A 227 -16.04 8.87 6.77
N THR A 228 -15.44 8.77 7.95
CA THR A 228 -15.82 9.59 9.11
C THR A 228 -15.14 10.96 9.07
N GLY A 229 -15.62 11.90 9.88
CA GLY A 229 -14.95 13.20 10.05
C GLY A 229 -13.54 13.07 10.64
N ARG A 230 -13.25 12.00 11.39
CA ARG A 230 -11.89 11.69 11.85
C ARG A 230 -11.00 11.29 10.68
N ASP A 231 -11.50 10.45 9.77
CA ASP A 231 -10.77 10.02 8.57
C ASP A 231 -10.48 11.19 7.64
N ARG A 232 -11.39 12.16 7.54
CA ARG A 232 -11.17 13.40 6.80
C ARG A 232 -9.93 14.15 7.30
N ASN A 233 -9.84 14.40 8.60
CA ASN A 233 -8.70 15.13 9.18
C ASN A 233 -7.41 14.33 9.05
N LEU A 234 -7.51 13.02 9.26
CA LEU A 234 -6.40 12.09 9.09
C LEU A 234 -5.87 12.10 7.64
N LEU A 235 -6.75 12.04 6.64
CA LEU A 235 -6.41 12.12 5.23
C LEU A 235 -5.74 13.44 4.88
N GLU A 236 -6.25 14.57 5.38
CA GLU A 236 -5.62 15.88 5.15
C GLU A 236 -4.17 15.90 5.64
N ASP A 237 -3.90 15.39 6.85
CA ASP A 237 -2.55 15.33 7.41
C ASP A 237 -1.67 14.28 6.69
N LEU A 238 -2.21 13.12 6.30
CA LEU A 238 -1.48 12.11 5.52
C LEU A 238 -1.07 12.67 4.16
N ILE A 239 -1.96 13.39 3.47
CA ILE A 239 -1.69 14.06 2.20
C ILE A 239 -0.67 15.19 2.40
N ALA A 240 -0.84 16.06 3.40
CA ALA A 240 0.08 17.18 3.61
C ALA A 240 1.51 16.77 3.97
N HIS A 241 1.71 15.52 4.43
CA HIS A 241 3.01 15.04 4.90
C HIS A 241 3.60 13.87 4.10
N HIS A 242 2.94 13.39 3.04
CA HIS A 242 3.38 12.20 2.32
C HIS A 242 4.80 12.34 1.73
N MET A 243 5.09 13.49 1.10
CA MET A 243 6.43 13.79 0.57
C MET A 243 7.48 13.87 1.68
N GLN A 244 7.17 14.59 2.77
CA GLN A 244 8.11 14.76 3.89
C GLN A 244 8.41 13.42 4.56
N PHE A 245 7.42 12.54 4.69
CA PHE A 245 7.61 11.19 5.24
C PHE A 245 8.57 10.38 4.39
N GLY A 246 8.38 10.38 3.06
CA GLY A 246 9.30 9.74 2.13
C GLY A 246 10.74 10.26 2.23
N MET A 247 10.90 11.58 2.33
CA MET A 247 12.21 12.24 2.46
C MET A 247 12.88 11.96 3.80
N ASP A 248 12.13 11.98 4.90
CA ASP A 248 12.62 11.75 6.26
C ASP A 248 13.25 10.35 6.41
N PHE A 249 12.82 9.38 5.60
CA PHE A 249 13.31 8.00 5.60
C PHE A 249 14.07 7.62 4.33
N ALA A 250 14.65 8.60 3.63
CA ALA A 250 15.65 8.34 2.59
C ALA A 250 16.83 7.50 3.13
N GLU A 251 17.14 7.63 4.42
CA GLU A 251 18.07 6.81 5.20
C GLU A 251 17.39 6.33 6.50
N VAL A 252 17.99 5.36 7.18
CA VAL A 252 17.51 4.92 8.51
C VAL A 252 17.75 6.06 9.51
N ASN A 253 16.66 6.64 10.03
CA ASN A 253 16.71 7.74 10.98
C ASN A 253 15.60 7.61 12.05
N PRO A 254 15.90 7.00 13.19
CA PRO A 254 14.93 6.81 14.29
C PRO A 254 14.41 8.11 14.87
N SER A 255 15.17 9.22 14.77
CA SER A 255 14.78 10.50 15.36
C SER A 255 13.56 11.12 14.66
N HIS A 256 13.35 10.81 13.38
CA HIS A 256 12.20 11.29 12.60
C HIS A 256 10.89 10.60 13.00
N VAL A 257 10.93 9.37 13.53
CA VAL A 257 9.74 8.67 14.05
C VAL A 257 9.05 9.50 15.13
N LYS A 258 9.83 10.13 16.02
CA LYS A 258 9.31 10.99 17.09
C LYS A 258 8.46 12.15 16.57
N ARG A 259 8.79 12.69 15.38
CA ARG A 259 8.04 13.79 14.75
C ARG A 259 6.61 13.35 14.44
N TYR A 260 6.45 12.18 13.84
CA TYR A 260 5.13 11.66 13.45
C TYR A 260 4.31 11.19 14.65
N LEU A 261 4.96 10.61 15.66
CA LEU A 261 4.27 10.30 16.93
C LEU A 261 3.79 11.57 17.65
N TYR A 262 4.61 12.63 17.66
CA TYR A 262 4.23 13.91 18.22
C TYR A 262 3.09 14.58 17.43
N LEU A 263 3.14 14.54 16.11
CA LEU A 263 2.05 15.06 15.26
C LEU A 263 0.74 14.33 15.56
N ALA A 264 0.77 13.00 15.64
CA ALA A 264 -0.39 12.18 15.96
C ALA A 264 -0.98 12.55 17.33
N ASP A 265 -0.15 12.66 18.38
CA ASP A 265 -0.57 13.08 19.72
C ASP A 265 -1.22 14.46 19.70
N LYS A 266 -0.61 15.43 19.02
CA LYS A 266 -1.13 16.80 18.90
C LYS A 266 -2.48 16.87 18.20
N ARG A 267 -2.77 15.93 17.29
CA ARG A 267 -4.02 15.84 16.55
C ARG A 267 -5.05 14.92 17.20
N GLY A 268 -4.69 14.24 18.30
CA GLY A 268 -5.55 13.30 19.00
C GLY A 268 -5.74 11.96 18.26
N TYR A 269 -4.78 11.59 17.40
CA TYR A 269 -4.78 10.30 16.72
C TYR A 269 -4.16 9.21 17.60
N ASP A 270 -4.50 7.97 17.30
CA ASP A 270 -3.70 6.85 17.78
C ASP A 270 -2.34 6.91 17.06
N ALA A 271 -1.27 7.07 17.83
CA ALA A 271 0.05 7.39 17.27
C ALA A 271 0.64 6.23 16.46
N GLU A 272 0.35 5.00 16.87
CA GLU A 272 0.80 3.81 16.15
C GLU A 272 0.04 3.65 14.83
N ASN A 273 -1.29 3.80 14.87
CA ASN A 273 -2.11 3.76 13.68
C ASN A 273 -1.75 4.86 12.69
N TYR A 274 -1.49 6.09 13.16
CA TYR A 274 -1.05 7.19 12.31
C TYR A 274 0.29 6.86 11.61
N LEU A 275 1.26 6.31 12.36
CA LEU A 275 2.54 5.90 11.80
C LEU A 275 2.38 4.79 10.75
N ARG A 276 1.57 3.76 11.04
CA ARG A 276 1.29 2.66 10.11
C ARG A 276 0.60 3.15 8.84
N LEU A 277 -0.39 4.04 8.96
CA LEU A 277 -1.06 4.63 7.79
C LEU A 277 -0.13 5.55 6.99
N SER A 278 0.79 6.27 7.64
CA SER A 278 1.81 7.06 6.94
C SER A 278 2.78 6.18 6.16
N GLN A 279 3.21 5.05 6.74
CA GLN A 279 4.01 4.04 6.05
C GLN A 279 3.25 3.41 4.89
N ALA A 280 1.95 3.15 5.04
CA ALA A 280 1.10 2.61 3.97
C ALA A 280 0.92 3.62 2.82
N CYS A 281 0.70 4.89 3.11
CA CYS A 281 0.67 5.96 2.12
C CYS A 281 2.00 6.05 1.36
N MET A 282 3.13 6.04 2.05
CA MET A 282 4.46 6.05 1.43
C MET A 282 4.71 4.79 0.59
N PHE A 283 4.31 3.62 1.07
CA PHE A 283 4.42 2.38 0.30
C PHE A 283 3.60 2.47 -0.99
N LEU A 284 2.35 2.94 -0.88
CA LEU A 284 1.45 3.04 -2.01
C LEU A 284 1.95 4.04 -3.06
N ASP A 285 2.33 5.25 -2.65
CA ASP A 285 2.80 6.32 -3.54
C ASP A 285 4.21 6.01 -4.10
N MET A 286 5.20 5.82 -3.23
CA MET A 286 6.61 5.77 -3.64
C MET A 286 7.08 4.39 -4.10
N VAL A 287 6.42 3.31 -3.66
CA VAL A 287 6.81 1.93 -4.01
C VAL A 287 5.89 1.35 -5.08
N CYS A 288 4.58 1.50 -4.95
CA CYS A 288 3.63 0.91 -5.90
C CYS A 288 3.22 1.83 -7.04
N GLY A 289 3.08 3.13 -6.76
CA GLY A 289 2.66 4.14 -7.72
C GLY A 289 3.79 4.67 -8.58
N SER A 290 5.03 4.66 -8.08
CA SER A 290 6.16 5.35 -8.69
C SER A 290 7.23 4.40 -9.23
N VAL A 291 7.63 4.59 -10.49
CA VAL A 291 8.75 3.88 -11.10
C VAL A 291 9.88 4.85 -11.35
N MET A 292 11.02 4.66 -10.69
CA MET A 292 12.19 5.53 -10.89
C MET A 292 13.05 5.07 -12.05
N THR A 293 13.59 6.01 -12.82
CA THR A 293 14.61 5.72 -13.84
C THR A 293 16.00 6.05 -13.33
N VAL A 294 16.87 5.04 -13.23
CA VAL A 294 18.26 5.18 -12.80
C VAL A 294 19.15 4.49 -13.83
N ASN A 295 20.18 5.18 -14.33
CA ASN A 295 21.11 4.64 -15.35
C ASN A 295 20.41 4.06 -16.59
N GLY A 296 19.25 4.60 -16.97
CA GLY A 296 18.49 4.18 -18.15
C GLY A 296 17.55 2.99 -17.95
N GLU A 297 17.52 2.40 -16.75
CA GLU A 297 16.62 1.33 -16.34
C GLU A 297 15.54 1.85 -15.38
N SER A 298 14.33 1.31 -15.47
CA SER A 298 13.15 1.79 -14.72
C SER A 298 12.66 0.71 -13.75
N HIS A 299 12.69 1.01 -12.45
CA HIS A 299 12.40 0.07 -11.37
C HIS A 299 11.61 0.71 -10.23
N HIS A 300 10.75 -0.06 -9.56
CA HIS A 300 10.21 0.35 -8.26
C HIS A 300 11.30 0.26 -7.19
N ARG A 301 11.20 1.11 -6.15
CA ARG A 301 12.19 1.15 -5.07
C ARG A 301 11.55 1.00 -3.70
N VAL A 302 11.95 -0.03 -2.97
CA VAL A 302 11.47 -0.31 -1.60
C VAL A 302 12.31 0.36 -0.50
N VAL A 303 13.39 1.05 -0.87
CA VAL A 303 14.43 1.44 0.10
C VAL A 303 13.91 2.38 1.19
N GLN A 304 13.12 3.40 0.84
CA GLN A 304 12.55 4.33 1.83
C GLN A 304 11.58 3.60 2.76
N PHE A 305 10.76 2.69 2.22
CA PHE A 305 9.87 1.85 3.03
C PHE A 305 10.64 0.97 4.02
N ALA A 306 11.67 0.27 3.54
CA ALA A 306 12.54 -0.53 4.40
C ALA A 306 13.24 0.32 5.47
N ASN A 307 13.67 1.54 5.12
CA ASN A 307 14.31 2.45 6.06
C ASN A 307 13.34 2.99 7.11
N ALA A 308 12.08 3.26 6.75
CA ALA A 308 11.05 3.65 7.71
C ALA A 308 10.76 2.54 8.73
N LEU A 309 10.63 1.29 8.28
CA LEU A 309 10.45 0.13 9.17
C LEU A 309 11.64 -0.06 10.12
N LYS A 310 12.87 0.06 9.60
CA LYS A 310 14.09 0.00 10.42
C LYS A 310 14.16 1.15 11.43
N SER A 311 13.79 2.35 11.01
CA SER A 311 13.79 3.53 11.87
C SER A 311 12.77 3.40 13.01
N GLU A 312 11.58 2.87 12.74
CA GLU A 312 10.60 2.57 13.79
C GLU A 312 11.11 1.52 14.77
N HIS A 313 11.71 0.44 14.25
CA HIS A 313 12.31 -0.60 15.09
C HIS A 313 13.40 -0.05 16.00
N ASP A 314 14.35 0.72 15.45
CA ASP A 314 15.46 1.31 16.20
C ASP A 314 14.98 2.38 17.19
N TYR A 315 13.84 3.04 16.92
CA TYR A 315 13.23 4.01 17.82
C TYR A 315 12.59 3.35 19.06
N ALA A 316 11.91 2.22 18.88
CA ALA A 316 11.21 1.51 19.95
C ALA A 316 11.23 -0.03 19.74
N PRO A 317 12.37 -0.70 19.97
CA PRO A 317 12.53 -2.13 19.69
C PRO A 317 11.55 -3.02 20.46
N GLU A 318 11.18 -2.62 21.69
CA GLU A 318 10.26 -3.34 22.56
C GLU A 318 8.85 -3.47 21.98
N ARG A 319 8.43 -2.53 21.13
CA ARG A 319 7.11 -2.57 20.48
C ARG A 319 6.99 -3.77 19.57
N ARG A 320 8.05 -4.10 18.84
CA ARG A 320 8.06 -5.28 17.97
C ARG A 320 7.88 -6.57 18.78
N ILE A 321 8.60 -6.69 19.89
CA ILE A 321 8.46 -7.85 20.78
C ILE A 321 7.02 -7.95 21.30
N GLN A 322 6.44 -6.84 21.73
CA GLN A 322 5.05 -6.80 22.17
C GLN A 322 4.07 -7.22 21.07
N LYS A 323 4.20 -6.66 19.84
CA LYS A 323 3.37 -7.03 18.69
C LYS A 323 3.52 -8.50 18.32
N GLU A 324 4.73 -9.04 18.32
CA GLU A 324 4.96 -10.47 18.08
C GLU A 324 4.27 -11.35 19.15
N MET A 325 4.30 -10.94 20.41
CA MET A 325 3.57 -11.63 21.48
C MET A 325 2.05 -11.53 21.29
N GLU A 326 1.53 -10.37 20.92
CA GLU A 326 0.11 -10.15 20.65
C GLU A 326 -0.36 -10.98 19.46
N ARG A 327 0.40 -11.03 18.36
CA ARG A 327 0.16 -11.88 17.19
C ARG A 327 0.13 -13.37 17.57
N LYS A 328 1.11 -13.85 18.34
CA LYS A 328 1.12 -15.23 18.86
C LYS A 328 -0.09 -15.52 19.74
N SER A 329 -0.49 -14.57 20.59
CA SER A 329 -1.66 -14.68 21.45
C SER A 329 -2.95 -14.74 20.63
N GLN A 330 -3.11 -13.90 19.62
CA GLN A 330 -4.25 -13.91 18.70
C GLN A 330 -4.33 -15.21 17.90
N LYS A 331 -3.22 -15.66 17.27
CA LYS A 331 -3.17 -16.95 16.56
C LYS A 331 -3.54 -18.11 17.49
N THR A 332 -3.06 -18.08 18.74
CA THR A 332 -3.42 -19.09 19.75
C THR A 332 -4.91 -19.04 20.10
N LYS A 333 -5.48 -17.84 20.29
CA LYS A 333 -6.92 -17.67 20.58
C LYS A 333 -7.79 -18.17 19.43
N GLU A 334 -7.45 -17.82 18.19
CA GLU A 334 -8.21 -18.22 17.01
C GLU A 334 -8.11 -19.74 16.79
N ARG A 335 -6.91 -20.31 16.90
CA ARG A 335 -6.72 -21.77 16.88
C ARG A 335 -7.55 -22.48 17.96
N ASN A 336 -7.52 -21.97 19.19
CA ASN A 336 -8.31 -22.53 20.29
C ASN A 336 -9.81 -22.46 20.01
N ARG A 337 -10.27 -21.39 19.34
CA ARG A 337 -11.65 -21.25 18.89
C ARG A 337 -12.02 -22.31 17.85
N VAL A 338 -11.16 -22.59 16.88
CA VAL A 338 -11.40 -23.68 15.91
C VAL A 338 -11.42 -25.03 16.61
N PHE A 339 -10.45 -25.31 17.50
CA PHE A 339 -10.46 -26.55 18.30
C PHE A 339 -11.78 -26.71 19.05
N GLN A 340 -12.29 -25.66 19.68
CA GLN A 340 -13.58 -25.68 20.34
C GLN A 340 -14.75 -25.95 19.38
N GLN A 341 -14.78 -25.29 18.22
CA GLN A 341 -15.83 -25.49 17.21
C GLN A 341 -15.90 -26.93 16.68
N VAL A 342 -14.76 -27.62 16.58
CA VAL A 342 -14.70 -28.99 16.07
C VAL A 342 -14.67 -30.05 17.19
N GLY A 343 -14.77 -29.64 18.46
CA GLY A 343 -14.76 -30.55 19.62
C GLY A 343 -13.38 -31.18 19.92
N LEU A 344 -12.30 -30.49 19.58
CA LEU A 344 -10.92 -30.85 19.93
C LEU A 344 -10.38 -30.01 21.11
N ASP A 345 -11.26 -29.29 21.80
CA ASP A 345 -10.92 -28.60 23.04
C ASP A 345 -10.95 -29.54 24.26
N GLY A 346 -10.50 -29.00 25.40
CA GLY A 346 -10.38 -29.77 26.63
C GLY A 346 -11.70 -30.38 27.10
N MET A 347 -12.83 -29.67 26.99
CA MET A 347 -14.11 -30.20 27.50
C MET A 347 -14.64 -31.33 26.63
N ALA A 348 -14.66 -31.13 25.31
CA ALA A 348 -15.19 -32.11 24.37
C ALA A 348 -14.34 -33.39 24.31
N LEU A 349 -13.02 -33.28 24.47
CA LEU A 349 -12.14 -34.45 24.54
C LEU A 349 -12.21 -35.15 25.89
N LEU A 350 -12.37 -34.42 26.99
CA LEU A 350 -12.54 -35.01 28.32
C LEU A 350 -13.80 -35.89 28.38
N GLU A 351 -14.90 -35.40 27.81
CA GLU A 351 -16.15 -36.16 27.67
C GLU A 351 -15.98 -37.37 26.74
N LEU A 352 -15.34 -37.19 25.58
CA LEU A 352 -15.11 -38.26 24.61
C LEU A 352 -14.29 -39.41 25.21
N PHE A 353 -13.20 -39.09 25.91
CA PHE A 353 -12.33 -40.09 26.53
C PHE A 353 -12.84 -40.61 27.87
N LYS A 354 -13.92 -40.03 28.41
CA LYS A 354 -14.46 -40.35 29.74
C LYS A 354 -13.38 -40.32 30.83
N MET A 355 -12.54 -39.29 30.78
CA MET A 355 -11.44 -39.09 31.72
C MET A 355 -11.79 -38.02 32.75
N GLU A 356 -11.18 -38.09 33.93
CA GLU A 356 -11.23 -36.99 34.90
C GLU A 356 -10.19 -35.91 34.57
N PRO A 357 -10.44 -34.63 34.92
CA PRO A 357 -9.45 -33.57 34.78
C PRO A 357 -8.19 -33.92 35.57
N GLY A 358 -7.02 -33.86 34.94
CA GLY A 358 -5.77 -34.12 35.62
C GLY A 358 -4.55 -34.24 34.69
N PRO A 359 -3.34 -34.45 35.24
CA PRO A 359 -2.10 -34.45 34.47
C PRO A 359 -2.07 -35.46 33.31
N LYS A 360 -2.75 -36.61 33.45
CA LYS A 360 -2.85 -37.63 32.39
C LYS A 360 -3.68 -37.12 31.21
N PHE A 361 -4.84 -36.53 31.48
CA PHE A 361 -5.68 -35.93 30.44
C PHE A 361 -4.99 -34.73 29.80
N GLY A 362 -4.36 -33.86 30.59
CA GLY A 362 -3.63 -32.69 30.07
C GLY A 362 -2.51 -33.07 29.09
N LYS A 363 -1.77 -34.16 29.35
CA LYS A 363 -0.77 -34.69 28.41
C LYS A 363 -1.40 -35.22 27.13
N LEU A 364 -2.50 -35.98 27.21
CA LEU A 364 -3.20 -36.52 26.05
C LEU A 364 -3.80 -35.40 25.19
N LEU A 365 -4.47 -34.42 25.81
CA LEU A 365 -5.02 -33.24 25.16
C LEU A 365 -3.93 -32.50 24.38
N LYS A 366 -2.80 -32.21 25.05
CA LYS A 366 -1.65 -31.54 24.43
C LYS A 366 -1.12 -32.34 23.24
N GLN A 367 -0.92 -33.65 23.40
CA GLN A 367 -0.42 -34.50 22.33
C GLN A 367 -1.35 -34.56 21.12
N ILE A 368 -2.67 -34.64 21.33
CA ILE A 368 -3.66 -34.58 20.23
C ILE A 368 -3.60 -33.22 19.54
N GLN A 369 -3.63 -32.11 20.29
CA GLN A 369 -3.61 -30.76 19.70
C GLN A 369 -2.31 -30.47 18.93
N GLU A 370 -1.15 -30.91 19.45
CA GLU A 370 0.15 -30.82 18.77
C GLU A 370 0.18 -31.71 17.51
N ALA A 371 -0.42 -32.90 17.54
CA ALA A 371 -0.52 -33.76 16.37
C ALA A 371 -1.41 -33.17 15.27
N VAL A 372 -2.49 -32.49 15.64
CA VAL A 372 -3.40 -31.84 14.69
C VAL A 372 -2.74 -30.66 13.96
N ILE A 373 -1.74 -30.01 14.56
CA ILE A 373 -0.98 -28.93 13.91
C ILE A 373 0.35 -29.41 13.31
N GLY A 374 0.61 -30.74 13.31
CA GLY A 374 1.81 -31.33 12.71
C GLY A 374 3.09 -31.18 13.54
N GLU A 375 2.98 -30.83 14.82
CA GLU A 375 4.12 -30.68 15.74
C GLU A 375 4.43 -31.97 16.52
N ALA A 376 3.53 -32.96 16.50
CA ALA A 376 3.70 -34.25 17.16
C ALA A 376 3.04 -35.40 16.39
N GLU A 377 3.32 -36.64 16.79
CA GLU A 377 2.57 -37.80 16.31
C GLU A 377 1.26 -38.00 17.07
N MET A 378 0.21 -38.41 16.35
CA MET A 378 -1.08 -38.74 16.95
C MET A 378 -0.90 -39.89 17.95
N PRO A 379 -1.43 -39.77 19.19
CA PRO A 379 -1.33 -40.87 20.16
C PRO A 379 -2.06 -42.11 19.65
N VAL A 380 -1.62 -43.28 20.10
CA VAL A 380 -2.33 -44.53 19.83
C VAL A 380 -3.64 -44.53 20.63
N LEU A 381 -4.75 -44.52 19.91
CA LEU A 381 -6.10 -44.51 20.47
C LEU A 381 -6.82 -45.83 20.18
N PRO A 382 -7.77 -46.26 21.02
CA PRO A 382 -8.68 -47.35 20.67
C PRO A 382 -9.45 -47.01 19.39
N SER A 383 -9.69 -47.99 18.52
CA SER A 383 -10.20 -47.78 17.16
C SER A 383 -11.51 -46.97 17.09
N SER A 384 -12.39 -47.11 18.09
CA SER A 384 -13.63 -46.32 18.17
C SER A 384 -13.41 -44.84 18.48
N LEU A 385 -12.38 -44.52 19.28
CA LEU A 385 -11.99 -43.15 19.62
C LEU A 385 -11.13 -42.53 18.52
N GLU A 386 -10.27 -43.34 17.90
CA GLU A 386 -9.45 -42.94 16.76
C GLU A 386 -10.29 -42.44 15.58
N ALA A 387 -11.35 -43.16 15.22
CA ALA A 387 -12.25 -42.76 14.14
C ALA A 387 -12.94 -41.41 14.41
N GLU A 388 -13.40 -41.20 15.64
CA GLU A 388 -14.08 -39.95 16.04
C GLU A 388 -13.10 -38.78 16.12
N VAL A 389 -11.89 -38.99 16.66
CA VAL A 389 -10.84 -37.96 16.66
C VAL A 389 -10.47 -37.60 15.22
N ASN A 390 -10.20 -38.58 14.35
CA ASN A 390 -9.87 -38.32 12.94
C ASN A 390 -10.97 -37.57 12.18
N ARG A 391 -12.24 -37.82 12.50
CA ARG A 391 -13.37 -37.04 11.96
C ARG A 391 -13.30 -35.57 12.38
N ARG A 392 -13.02 -35.29 13.66
CA ARG A 392 -12.86 -33.92 14.18
C ARG A 392 -11.61 -33.24 13.63
N VAL A 393 -10.52 -33.97 13.45
CA VAL A 393 -9.29 -33.48 12.80
C VAL A 393 -9.55 -33.13 11.33
N SER A 394 -10.30 -33.95 10.60
CA SER A 394 -10.71 -33.64 9.23
C SER A 394 -11.56 -32.37 9.18
N ALA A 395 -12.47 -32.19 10.14
CA ALA A 395 -13.27 -30.97 10.28
C ALA A 395 -12.41 -29.75 10.67
N PHE A 396 -11.39 -29.93 11.52
CA PHE A 396 -10.40 -28.91 11.84
C PHE A 396 -9.76 -28.41 10.56
N TYR A 397 -9.14 -29.31 9.77
CA TYR A 397 -8.53 -28.94 8.51
C TYR A 397 -9.53 -28.29 7.56
N GLN A 398 -10.76 -28.80 7.43
CA GLN A 398 -11.77 -28.15 6.58
C GLN A 398 -12.13 -26.73 7.03
N ASN A 399 -12.23 -26.47 8.34
CA ASN A 399 -12.46 -25.11 8.85
C ASN A 399 -11.22 -24.23 8.67
N THR A 400 -10.04 -24.75 8.99
CA THR A 400 -8.76 -24.07 8.80
C THR A 400 -8.52 -23.75 7.32
N PHE A 401 -8.94 -24.60 6.38
CA PHE A 401 -8.84 -24.34 4.93
C PHE A 401 -9.95 -23.44 4.40
N LYS A 402 -11.16 -23.48 4.98
CA LYS A 402 -12.27 -22.58 4.62
C LYS A 402 -12.13 -21.19 5.24
N HIS A 403 -11.39 -21.06 6.32
CA HIS A 403 -11.21 -19.84 7.12
C HIS A 403 -9.73 -19.46 7.27
N GLY A 404 -8.85 -20.03 6.43
CA GLY A 404 -7.39 -19.79 6.31
C GLY A 404 -6.61 -19.50 7.61
N ILE A 405 -6.66 -20.38 8.61
CA ILE A 405 -5.89 -20.23 9.87
C ILE A 405 -4.50 -20.87 9.79
#